data_AF-A0A849S3S8-F1
#
_entry.id   AF-A0A849S3S8-F1
#
_cell.length_a   1.000
_cell.length_b   1.000
_cell.length_c   1.000
_cell.angle_alpha   90.00
_cell.angle_beta   90.00
_cell.angle_gamma   90.00
#
_symmetry.space_group_name_H-M   'P 1'
#
loop_
_entity.id
_entity.type
_entity.pdbx_description
1 polymer ?
#
loop_
_entity_poly.entity_id
_entity_poly.type
_entity_poly.pdbx_seq_one_letter_code
_entity_poly.pdbx_strand_id
1 'polypeptide(L)'
;MLQYNFALFFGLAVQLYEATLISDDTPWDRFRRDHPAATDPKLNPWTNENPTHISRFALFGAHLFNDRTRGPNNLRCSNCHESAELTDASVRRINLAANGPVRNRDGNVIDKGFNNIGLRPTDDDLGVGASDAFGPLSHSKRLFPDSLPASFDGATITKGFGIEGAFKVPSLRNVALTAPYFHNGDTHSLREAVLLYSRGGNVAPVTQTDGTPIEPLGIANMTADEADAVVAWLETLTDERVRIASAPFDHPQLFVPNGHPGNQHRVERDSRGFAKDEMLEIPMTGAAGGPPLPGFLEGVFGPH
;
A
#
# COMPACT_ATOMS: atom_id res chain seq x y z
N MET A 1 -32.90 -17.88 -12.59
CA MET A 1 -31.94 -18.32 -11.54
C MET A 1 -30.58 -17.64 -11.71
N LEU A 2 -29.94 -17.63 -12.88
CA LEU A 2 -28.63 -16.97 -13.07
C LEU A 2 -28.66 -15.44 -12.81
N GLN A 3 -29.72 -14.74 -13.23
CA GLN A 3 -29.85 -13.29 -13.07
C GLN A 3 -29.93 -12.84 -11.59
N TYR A 4 -30.59 -13.62 -10.71
CA TYR A 4 -30.67 -13.30 -9.28
C TYR A 4 -29.34 -13.47 -8.55
N ASN A 5 -28.47 -14.34 -9.06
CA ASN A 5 -27.17 -14.65 -8.45
C ASN A 5 -25.99 -14.03 -9.23
N PHE A 6 -26.27 -13.16 -10.20
CA PHE A 6 -25.23 -12.59 -11.07
C PHE A 6 -24.12 -11.91 -10.25
N ALA A 7 -24.49 -11.06 -9.29
CA ALA A 7 -23.53 -10.34 -8.46
C ALA A 7 -22.61 -11.29 -7.66
N LEU A 8 -23.15 -12.39 -7.14
CA LEU A 8 -22.36 -13.41 -6.44
C LEU A 8 -21.37 -14.10 -7.39
N PHE A 9 -21.85 -14.59 -8.54
CA PHE A 9 -20.98 -15.29 -9.49
C PHE A 9 -19.94 -14.37 -10.12
N PHE A 10 -20.32 -13.12 -10.42
CA PHE A 10 -19.39 -12.10 -10.89
C PHE A 10 -18.31 -11.80 -9.84
N GLY A 11 -18.70 -11.58 -8.58
CA GLY A 11 -17.76 -11.34 -7.49
C GLY A 11 -16.79 -12.50 -7.27
N LEU A 12 -17.28 -13.74 -7.29
CA LEU A 12 -16.43 -14.94 -7.20
C LEU A 12 -15.49 -15.06 -8.40
N ALA A 13 -15.95 -14.75 -9.62
CA ALA A 13 -15.12 -14.79 -10.81
C ALA A 13 -13.98 -13.75 -10.74
N VAL A 14 -14.29 -12.51 -10.35
CA VAL A 14 -13.28 -11.46 -10.14
C VAL A 14 -12.30 -11.88 -9.04
N GLN A 15 -12.79 -12.36 -7.90
CA GLN A 15 -11.94 -12.83 -6.80
C GLN A 15 -10.96 -13.94 -7.26
N LEU A 16 -11.46 -14.92 -8.01
CA LEU A 16 -10.63 -16.02 -8.52
C LEU A 16 -9.62 -15.52 -9.55
N TYR A 17 -10.00 -14.59 -10.41
CA TYR A 17 -9.09 -13.95 -11.37
C TYR A 17 -7.99 -13.15 -10.66
N GLU A 18 -8.35 -12.27 -9.73
CA GLU A 18 -7.39 -11.49 -8.93
C GLU A 18 -6.45 -12.38 -8.11
N ALA A 19 -6.93 -13.54 -7.65
CA ALA A 19 -6.08 -14.53 -6.96
C ALA A 19 -5.01 -15.16 -7.88
N THR A 20 -5.12 -15.02 -9.20
CA THR A 20 -4.08 -15.42 -10.16
C THR A 20 -3.06 -14.31 -10.45
N LEU A 21 -3.40 -13.05 -10.15
CA LEU A 21 -2.57 -11.88 -10.42
C LEU A 21 -1.61 -11.57 -9.25
N ILE A 22 -0.97 -12.60 -8.71
CA ILE A 22 -0.02 -12.45 -7.60
C ILE A 22 1.39 -12.31 -8.18
N SER A 23 2.01 -11.16 -7.92
CA SER A 23 3.44 -10.95 -8.19
C SER A 23 4.28 -11.75 -7.18
N ASP A 24 5.09 -12.69 -7.69
CA ASP A 24 5.88 -13.65 -6.90
C ASP A 24 7.26 -13.99 -7.48
N ASP A 25 7.72 -13.24 -8.50
CA ASP A 25 9.03 -13.43 -9.16
C ASP A 25 9.84 -12.13 -9.23
N THR A 26 9.74 -11.32 -8.16
CA THR A 26 10.61 -10.15 -8.01
C THR A 26 12.06 -10.59 -7.77
N PRO A 27 13.07 -9.74 -8.03
CA PRO A 27 14.45 -10.01 -7.62
C PRO A 27 14.58 -10.41 -6.14
N TRP A 28 13.80 -9.79 -5.25
CA TRP A 28 13.74 -10.17 -3.83
C TRP A 28 13.14 -11.57 -3.61
N ASP A 29 12.07 -11.93 -4.32
CA ASP A 29 11.46 -13.27 -4.20
C ASP A 29 12.45 -14.36 -4.64
N ARG A 30 13.18 -14.15 -5.74
CA ARG A 30 14.22 -15.08 -6.20
C ARG A 30 15.34 -15.21 -5.16
N PHE A 31 15.84 -14.10 -4.64
CA PHE A 31 16.85 -14.11 -3.59
C PHE A 31 16.39 -14.85 -2.32
N ARG A 32 15.14 -14.62 -1.88
CA ARG A 32 14.57 -15.32 -0.70
C ARG A 32 14.29 -16.79 -0.96
N ARG A 33 14.04 -17.20 -2.20
CA ARG A 33 13.87 -18.60 -2.61
C ARG A 33 15.20 -19.37 -2.53
N ASP A 34 16.28 -18.73 -2.94
CA ASP A 34 17.64 -19.29 -2.81
C ASP A 34 18.12 -19.33 -1.34
N HIS A 35 17.65 -18.39 -0.51
CA HIS A 35 18.05 -18.22 0.88
C HIS A 35 16.86 -18.28 1.86
N PRO A 36 16.15 -19.42 1.97
CA PRO A 36 14.86 -19.49 2.67
C PRO A 36 15.00 -19.30 4.20
N ALA A 37 16.09 -19.78 4.80
CA ALA A 37 16.32 -19.68 6.23
C ALA A 37 16.61 -18.23 6.64
N ALA A 38 15.89 -17.71 7.64
CA ALA A 38 16.12 -16.35 8.16
C ALA A 38 17.54 -16.18 8.77
N THR A 39 18.19 -17.28 9.13
CA THR A 39 19.57 -17.32 9.66
C THR A 39 20.62 -17.56 8.58
N ASP A 40 20.25 -17.56 7.29
CA ASP A 40 21.21 -17.73 6.20
C ASP A 40 22.24 -16.56 6.22
N PRO A 41 23.55 -16.83 6.35
CA PRO A 41 24.58 -15.79 6.37
C PRO A 41 24.62 -14.96 5.08
N LYS A 42 24.03 -15.42 3.97
CA LYS A 42 23.87 -14.65 2.73
C LYS A 42 22.91 -13.46 2.88
N LEU A 43 22.05 -13.45 3.90
CA LEU A 43 21.18 -12.30 4.20
C LEU A 43 21.92 -11.16 4.90
N ASN A 44 23.16 -11.38 5.35
CA ASN A 44 23.93 -10.37 6.06
C ASN A 44 24.58 -9.39 5.06
N PRO A 45 24.20 -8.09 5.06
CA PRO A 45 24.72 -7.11 4.10
C PRO A 45 26.20 -6.73 4.34
N TRP A 46 26.76 -7.03 5.52
CA TRP A 46 28.15 -6.75 5.83
C TRP A 46 29.09 -7.85 5.37
N THR A 47 28.64 -9.10 5.34
CA THR A 47 29.47 -10.26 4.98
C THR A 47 29.18 -10.82 3.58
N ASN A 48 28.01 -10.55 3.00
CA ASN A 48 27.70 -10.97 1.64
C ASN A 48 28.15 -9.92 0.62
N GLU A 49 29.34 -10.11 0.06
CA GLU A 49 29.91 -9.18 -0.92
C GLU A 49 29.26 -9.29 -2.30
N ASN A 50 28.69 -10.46 -2.65
CA ASN A 50 28.11 -10.75 -3.96
C ASN A 50 26.76 -11.50 -3.83
N PRO A 51 25.69 -10.84 -3.35
CA PRO A 51 24.35 -11.41 -3.37
C PRO A 51 23.86 -11.69 -4.80
N THR A 52 23.08 -12.77 -4.98
CA THR A 52 22.40 -13.08 -6.25
C THR A 52 21.11 -12.26 -6.36
N HIS A 53 20.70 -11.89 -7.58
CA HIS A 53 19.46 -11.15 -7.89
C HIS A 53 19.30 -9.74 -7.31
N ILE A 54 19.99 -9.39 -6.22
CA ILE A 54 19.92 -8.09 -5.55
C ILE A 54 21.33 -7.53 -5.36
N SER A 55 21.45 -6.20 -5.27
CA SER A 55 22.73 -5.56 -4.92
C SER A 55 22.99 -5.63 -3.41
N ARG A 56 24.26 -5.53 -3.01
CA ARG A 56 24.62 -5.42 -1.59
C ARG A 56 23.98 -4.20 -0.90
N PHE A 57 23.83 -3.11 -1.64
CA PHE A 57 23.20 -1.88 -1.14
C PHE A 57 21.69 -2.08 -0.88
N ALA A 58 20.99 -2.73 -1.80
CA ALA A 58 19.59 -3.09 -1.59
C ALA A 58 19.42 -4.17 -0.50
N LEU A 59 20.39 -5.08 -0.31
CA LEU A 59 20.39 -5.99 0.83
C LEU A 59 20.56 -5.23 2.17
N PHE A 60 21.36 -4.17 2.20
CA PHE A 60 21.44 -3.26 3.35
C PHE A 60 20.11 -2.54 3.59
N GLY A 61 19.43 -2.08 2.53
CA GLY A 61 18.07 -1.54 2.63
C GLY A 61 17.07 -2.54 3.22
N ALA A 62 17.13 -3.81 2.79
CA ALA A 62 16.32 -4.89 3.35
C ALA A 62 16.57 -5.07 4.86
N HIS A 63 17.83 -4.97 5.29
CA HIS A 63 18.20 -5.06 6.69
C HIS A 63 17.57 -3.92 7.50
N LEU A 64 17.72 -2.67 7.06
CA LEU A 64 17.14 -1.49 7.70
C LEU A 64 15.60 -1.58 7.78
N PHE A 65 14.97 -2.01 6.69
CA PHE A 65 13.53 -2.18 6.59
C PHE A 65 12.98 -3.21 7.60
N ASN A 66 13.71 -4.32 7.78
CA ASN A 66 13.31 -5.43 8.65
C ASN A 66 13.71 -5.24 10.12
N ASP A 67 14.46 -4.20 10.47
CA ASP A 67 14.80 -3.92 11.85
C ASP A 67 13.58 -3.42 12.63
N ARG A 68 13.10 -4.24 13.57
CA ARG A 68 11.94 -3.94 14.43
C ARG A 68 12.32 -3.40 15.81
N THR A 69 13.62 -3.27 16.11
CA THR A 69 14.07 -2.84 17.44
C THR A 69 13.54 -1.43 17.74
N ARG A 70 13.06 -1.22 18.98
CA ARG A 70 12.59 0.09 19.42
C ARG A 70 13.81 0.94 19.74
N GLY A 71 14.01 2.01 18.97
CA GLY A 71 15.07 2.99 19.19
C GLY A 71 14.88 4.21 18.30
N PRO A 72 15.55 5.34 18.60
CA PRO A 72 15.39 6.58 17.85
C PRO A 72 15.89 6.49 16.41
N ASN A 73 16.77 5.53 16.10
CA ASN A 73 17.46 5.44 14.81
C ASN A 73 17.01 4.23 13.97
N ASN A 74 15.98 3.50 14.39
CA ASN A 74 15.54 2.27 13.72
C ASN A 74 14.33 2.56 12.84
N LEU A 75 14.38 2.13 11.57
CA LEU A 75 13.36 2.51 10.57
C LEU A 75 12.01 1.81 10.80
N ARG A 76 12.02 0.56 11.28
CA ARG A 76 10.81 -0.15 11.75
C ARG A 76 9.70 -0.29 10.71
N CYS A 77 10.01 -0.18 9.42
CA CYS A 77 9.06 -0.26 8.31
C CYS A 77 8.28 -1.58 8.32
N SER A 78 8.97 -2.69 8.62
CA SER A 78 8.38 -4.02 8.71
C SER A 78 7.41 -4.22 9.87
N ASN A 79 7.18 -3.23 10.76
CA ASN A 79 6.12 -3.32 11.76
C ASN A 79 4.72 -3.19 11.15
N CYS A 80 4.61 -2.52 9.99
CA CYS A 80 3.36 -2.37 9.24
C CYS A 80 3.45 -3.06 7.88
N HIS A 81 4.62 -3.03 7.24
CA HIS A 81 4.83 -3.69 5.95
C HIS A 81 5.48 -5.07 6.14
N GLU A 82 4.70 -6.04 6.62
CA GLU A 82 5.25 -7.31 7.07
C GLU A 82 4.96 -8.52 6.18
N SER A 83 5.80 -9.53 6.34
CA SER A 83 5.73 -10.84 5.68
C SER A 83 5.75 -10.75 4.15
N ALA A 84 5.43 -11.86 3.47
CA ALA A 84 5.55 -11.97 2.03
C ALA A 84 4.59 -11.05 1.24
N GLU A 85 3.52 -10.57 1.87
CA GLU A 85 2.56 -9.62 1.28
C GLU A 85 2.97 -8.17 1.49
N LEU A 86 3.95 -7.89 2.37
CA LEU A 86 4.46 -6.56 2.68
C LEU A 86 3.38 -5.58 3.15
N THR A 87 2.43 -6.09 3.92
CA THR A 87 1.33 -5.33 4.55
C THR A 87 0.78 -6.12 5.74
N ASP A 88 0.44 -5.44 6.84
CA ASP A 88 -0.30 -5.99 7.98
C ASP A 88 -1.82 -5.91 7.78
N ALA A 89 -2.30 -5.32 6.69
CA ALA A 89 -3.71 -5.24 6.30
C ALA A 89 -4.19 -6.45 5.45
N SER A 90 -3.46 -7.57 5.51
CA SER A 90 -3.75 -8.79 4.76
C SER A 90 -5.00 -9.51 5.29
N VAL A 91 -5.92 -9.89 4.39
CA VAL A 91 -7.07 -10.74 4.73
C VAL A 91 -6.61 -12.10 5.29
N ARG A 92 -5.53 -12.67 4.74
CA ARG A 92 -4.97 -13.94 5.23
C ARG A 92 -4.54 -13.81 6.69
N ARG A 93 -3.94 -12.69 7.07
CA ARG A 93 -3.52 -12.45 8.46
C ARG A 93 -4.69 -12.15 9.38
N ILE A 94 -5.64 -11.33 8.96
CA ILE A 94 -6.81 -10.97 9.76
C ILE A 94 -7.57 -12.23 10.17
N ASN A 95 -7.74 -13.19 9.25
CA ASN A 95 -8.39 -14.47 9.52
C ASN A 95 -7.62 -15.39 10.49
N LEU A 96 -6.30 -15.21 10.59
CA LEU A 96 -5.43 -15.98 11.48
C LEU A 96 -5.19 -15.31 12.84
N ALA A 97 -5.60 -14.04 12.98
CA ALA A 97 -5.29 -13.28 14.17
C ALA A 97 -6.25 -13.66 15.31
N ALA A 98 -5.70 -13.96 16.49
CA ALA A 98 -6.48 -14.41 17.66
C ALA A 98 -7.63 -13.45 18.04
N ASN A 99 -7.42 -12.14 17.86
CA ASN A 99 -8.40 -11.09 18.17
C ASN A 99 -9.09 -10.52 16.92
N GLY A 100 -9.04 -11.24 15.79
CA GLY A 100 -9.60 -10.79 14.53
C GLY A 100 -8.97 -9.47 14.04
N PRO A 101 -9.74 -8.56 13.43
CA PRO A 101 -9.25 -7.36 12.76
C PRO A 101 -8.90 -6.20 13.70
N VAL A 102 -9.10 -6.33 15.01
CA VAL A 102 -8.87 -5.25 15.98
C VAL A 102 -7.69 -5.62 16.90
N ARG A 103 -6.87 -4.64 17.28
CA ARG A 103 -5.78 -4.79 18.28
C ARG A 103 -5.74 -3.62 19.25
N ASN A 104 -5.11 -3.85 20.41
CA ASN A 104 -4.56 -2.74 21.20
C ASN A 104 -3.17 -2.38 20.65
N ARG A 105 -2.94 -1.11 20.33
CA ARG A 105 -1.61 -0.59 20.00
C ARG A 105 -1.32 0.68 20.79
N ASP A 106 -0.32 0.60 21.66
CA ASP A 106 0.20 1.72 22.45
C ASP A 106 -0.90 2.51 23.17
N GLY A 107 -1.90 1.79 23.70
CA GLY A 107 -3.03 2.34 24.46
C GLY A 107 -4.27 2.67 23.64
N ASN A 108 -4.24 2.48 22.32
CA ASN A 108 -5.37 2.68 21.40
C ASN A 108 -6.01 1.35 20.98
N VAL A 109 -7.33 1.33 20.81
CA VAL A 109 -8.03 0.26 20.08
C VAL A 109 -8.11 0.65 18.61
N ILE A 110 -7.45 -0.13 17.75
CA ILE A 110 -7.33 0.19 16.31
C ILE A 110 -7.64 -1.01 15.42
N ASP A 111 -7.97 -0.72 14.18
CA ASP A 111 -8.07 -1.71 13.12
C ASP A 111 -6.64 -2.12 12.68
N LYS A 112 -6.38 -3.42 12.61
CA LYS A 112 -5.10 -3.97 12.16
C LYS A 112 -4.85 -3.58 10.71
N GLY A 113 -3.65 -3.08 10.43
CA GLY A 113 -3.29 -2.58 9.12
C GLY A 113 -3.93 -1.27 8.72
N PHE A 114 -4.47 -0.48 9.66
CA PHE A 114 -4.91 0.88 9.42
C PHE A 114 -4.13 1.86 10.30
N ASN A 115 -3.54 2.87 9.67
CA ASN A 115 -2.64 3.81 10.32
C ASN A 115 -2.84 5.24 9.84
N ASN A 116 -2.78 6.19 10.76
CA ASN A 116 -2.61 7.61 10.44
C ASN A 116 -1.12 7.94 10.51
N ILE A 117 -0.53 8.30 9.37
CA ILE A 117 0.90 8.66 9.23
C ILE A 117 1.10 10.19 9.18
N GLY A 118 0.05 10.98 9.45
CA GLY A 118 0.11 12.44 9.43
C GLY A 118 0.21 13.04 8.02
N LEU A 119 -0.40 12.42 7.00
CA LEU A 119 -0.37 12.95 5.63
C LEU A 119 -1.21 14.24 5.49
N ARG A 120 -2.34 14.30 6.21
CA ARG A 120 -3.31 15.39 6.22
C ARG A 120 -3.82 15.61 7.65
N PRO A 121 -4.38 16.79 7.98
CA PRO A 121 -5.09 16.99 9.24
C PRO A 121 -6.27 16.03 9.33
N THR A 122 -6.41 15.35 10.47
CA THR A 122 -7.43 14.32 10.71
C THR A 122 -8.85 14.79 10.40
N ASP A 123 -9.18 16.04 10.74
CA ASP A 123 -10.53 16.58 10.58
C ASP A 123 -11.01 16.66 9.11
N ASP A 124 -10.07 16.78 8.17
CA ASP A 124 -10.35 16.86 6.73
C ASP A 124 -10.13 15.51 6.01
N ASP A 125 -9.63 14.51 6.71
CA ASP A 125 -9.17 13.24 6.14
C ASP A 125 -9.40 12.09 7.12
N LEU A 126 -10.67 11.79 7.42
CA LEU A 126 -11.06 10.88 8.52
C LEU A 126 -10.76 9.40 8.24
N GLY A 127 -10.57 9.01 6.98
CA GLY A 127 -10.31 7.60 6.59
C GLY A 127 -11.35 6.63 7.16
N VAL A 128 -10.90 5.54 7.78
CA VAL A 128 -11.81 4.57 8.43
C VAL A 128 -12.43 5.08 9.73
N GLY A 129 -12.03 6.24 10.22
CA GLY A 129 -12.64 6.87 11.39
C GLY A 129 -14.03 7.43 11.16
N ALA A 130 -14.39 7.67 9.89
CA ALA A 130 -15.71 8.14 9.51
C ALA A 130 -16.83 7.12 9.80
N SER A 131 -18.07 7.59 9.64
CA SER A 131 -19.29 6.77 9.71
C SER A 131 -20.18 7.06 8.51
N ASP A 132 -20.98 6.08 8.10
CA ASP A 132 -21.99 6.21 7.06
C ASP A 132 -23.40 5.90 7.61
N ALA A 133 -24.39 5.82 6.71
CA ALA A 133 -25.78 5.50 7.07
C ALA A 133 -25.96 4.11 7.73
N PHE A 134 -24.96 3.23 7.61
CA PHE A 134 -24.94 1.89 8.18
C PHE A 134 -24.07 1.79 9.45
N GLY A 135 -23.48 2.90 9.90
CA GLY A 135 -22.71 3.01 11.14
C GLY A 135 -21.23 3.32 10.91
N PRO A 136 -20.38 3.11 11.93
CA PRO A 136 -18.95 3.37 11.81
C PRO A 136 -18.29 2.57 10.70
N LEU A 137 -17.30 3.11 10.00
CA LEU A 137 -16.54 2.35 8.99
C LEU A 137 -15.53 1.41 9.66
N SER A 138 -14.90 1.84 10.76
CA SER A 138 -13.90 1.04 11.47
C SER A 138 -14.50 -0.15 12.21
N HIS A 139 -13.74 -1.26 12.21
CA HIS A 139 -14.11 -2.48 12.90
C HIS A 139 -13.99 -2.31 14.42
N SER A 140 -13.05 -1.50 14.89
CA SER A 140 -12.88 -1.13 16.29
C SER A 140 -14.12 -0.42 16.87
N LYS A 141 -14.66 0.60 16.19
CA LYS A 141 -15.89 1.29 16.64
C LYS A 141 -17.12 0.36 16.57
N ARG A 142 -17.18 -0.54 15.58
CA ARG A 142 -18.25 -1.56 15.50
C ARG A 142 -18.17 -2.59 16.62
N LEU A 143 -16.96 -2.97 17.03
CA LEU A 143 -16.73 -3.94 18.10
C LEU A 143 -17.08 -3.37 19.48
N PHE A 144 -16.88 -2.06 19.67
CA PHE A 144 -17.15 -1.35 20.92
C PHE A 144 -18.08 -0.14 20.68
N PRO A 145 -19.36 -0.35 20.35
CA PRO A 145 -20.27 0.71 19.92
C PRO A 145 -20.67 1.67 21.06
N ASP A 146 -20.73 1.18 22.30
CA ASP A 146 -21.19 1.96 23.45
C ASP A 146 -20.03 2.59 24.23
N SER A 147 -18.99 1.81 24.54
CA SER A 147 -17.83 2.25 25.31
C SER A 147 -16.63 1.33 25.12
N LEU A 148 -15.43 1.90 25.21
CA LEU A 148 -14.19 1.14 25.22
C LEU A 148 -14.02 0.34 26.53
N PRO A 149 -13.48 -0.89 26.46
CA PRO A 149 -13.16 -1.64 27.67
C PRO A 149 -11.94 -1.03 28.39
N ALA A 150 -11.75 -1.38 29.67
CA ALA A 150 -10.56 -0.94 30.43
C ALA A 150 -9.26 -1.56 29.89
N SER A 151 -9.35 -2.76 29.31
CA SER A 151 -8.24 -3.46 28.66
C SER A 151 -8.71 -4.25 27.46
N PHE A 152 -7.81 -4.43 26.49
CA PHE A 152 -8.02 -5.25 25.30
C PHE A 152 -6.67 -5.78 24.84
N ASP A 153 -6.63 -7.00 24.29
CA ASP A 153 -5.40 -7.64 23.80
C ASP A 153 -4.28 -7.68 24.86
N GLY A 154 -4.63 -7.97 26.11
CA GLY A 154 -3.67 -8.07 27.22
C GLY A 154 -3.08 -6.75 27.71
N ALA A 155 -3.54 -5.60 27.20
CA ALA A 155 -3.03 -4.27 27.57
C ALA A 155 -4.16 -3.30 27.96
N THR A 156 -3.85 -2.36 28.85
CA THR A 156 -4.76 -1.28 29.25
C THR A 156 -5.03 -0.34 28.08
N ILE A 157 -6.26 0.17 27.99
CA ILE A 157 -6.63 1.21 27.04
C ILE A 157 -6.50 2.57 27.75
N THR A 158 -5.72 3.46 27.16
CA THR A 158 -5.37 4.76 27.75
C THR A 158 -5.58 5.94 26.82
N LYS A 159 -5.74 5.71 25.52
CA LYS A 159 -5.82 6.75 24.47
C LYS A 159 -7.08 6.68 23.61
N GLY A 160 -7.97 5.73 23.89
CA GLY A 160 -9.23 5.63 23.19
C GLY A 160 -9.17 4.76 21.94
N PHE A 161 -9.91 5.16 20.91
CA PHE A 161 -9.70 4.65 19.56
C PHE A 161 -8.45 5.30 18.95
N GLY A 162 -7.97 4.85 17.80
CA GLY A 162 -6.81 5.46 17.12
C GLY A 162 -6.92 5.33 15.61
N ILE A 163 -8.14 5.56 15.10
CA ILE A 163 -8.57 5.23 13.74
C ILE A 163 -8.92 6.46 12.91
N GLU A 164 -8.97 7.64 13.52
CA GLU A 164 -9.23 8.88 12.80
C GLU A 164 -8.04 9.20 11.90
N GLY A 165 -8.32 9.42 10.61
CA GLY A 165 -7.33 9.55 9.55
C GLY A 165 -6.47 8.32 9.31
N ALA A 166 -6.95 7.15 9.74
CA ALA A 166 -6.28 5.90 9.47
C ALA A 166 -6.66 5.34 8.10
N PHE A 167 -5.63 4.94 7.34
CA PHE A 167 -5.76 4.31 6.03
C PHE A 167 -5.10 2.95 6.00
N LYS A 168 -5.62 2.09 5.11
CA LYS A 168 -5.10 0.74 4.90
C LYS A 168 -3.63 0.80 4.49
N VAL A 169 -2.77 0.06 5.19
CA VAL A 169 -1.36 -0.10 4.83
C VAL A 169 -1.29 -0.81 3.46
N PRO A 170 -0.77 -0.17 2.41
CA PRO A 170 -0.68 -0.80 1.09
C PRO A 170 0.39 -1.90 1.10
N SER A 171 0.24 -2.88 0.20
CA SER A 171 1.36 -3.77 -0.14
C SER A 171 2.43 -2.95 -0.85
N LEU A 172 3.70 -3.31 -0.64
CA LEU A 172 4.84 -2.69 -1.33
C LEU A 172 5.31 -3.46 -2.56
N ARG A 173 4.63 -4.55 -2.94
CA ARG A 173 4.91 -5.24 -4.20
C ARG A 173 4.64 -4.30 -5.38
N ASN A 174 5.58 -4.22 -6.32
CA ASN A 174 5.56 -3.33 -7.47
C ASN A 174 5.43 -1.83 -7.14
N VAL A 175 5.82 -1.41 -5.93
CA VAL A 175 5.69 0.00 -5.49
C VAL A 175 6.47 0.97 -6.39
N ALA A 176 7.53 0.53 -7.08
CA ALA A 176 8.24 1.36 -8.04
C ALA A 176 7.42 1.71 -9.30
N LEU A 177 6.33 1.00 -9.57
CA LEU A 177 5.48 1.18 -10.75
C LEU A 177 4.20 1.99 -10.48
N THR A 178 3.98 2.42 -9.23
CA THR A 178 2.65 2.91 -8.79
C THR A 178 2.67 4.34 -8.27
N ALA A 179 3.65 5.14 -8.68
CA ALA A 179 3.59 6.58 -8.45
C ALA A 179 2.33 7.19 -9.12
N PRO A 180 1.72 8.23 -8.52
CA PRO A 180 2.15 8.91 -7.30
C PRO A 180 1.73 8.14 -6.03
N TYR A 181 2.38 8.46 -4.92
CA TYR A 181 2.28 7.72 -3.65
C TYR A 181 1.27 8.30 -2.67
N PHE A 182 0.92 7.46 -1.69
CA PHE A 182 -0.09 7.68 -0.65
C PHE A 182 -1.53 7.78 -1.16
N HIS A 183 -2.50 7.85 -0.24
CA HIS A 183 -3.92 7.77 -0.59
C HIS A 183 -4.43 9.02 -1.34
N ASN A 184 -3.69 10.12 -1.30
CA ASN A 184 -4.04 11.39 -1.94
C ASN A 184 -3.21 11.67 -3.22
N GLY A 185 -2.22 10.81 -3.54
CA GLY A 185 -1.38 10.96 -4.73
C GLY A 185 -0.49 12.20 -4.75
N ASP A 186 -0.12 12.76 -3.60
CA ASP A 186 0.62 14.04 -3.51
C ASP A 186 2.14 13.91 -3.62
N THR A 187 2.66 12.68 -3.67
CA THR A 187 4.10 12.40 -3.62
C THR A 187 4.55 11.68 -4.89
N HIS A 188 5.58 12.18 -5.57
CA HIS A 188 5.85 11.78 -6.94
C HIS A 188 6.96 10.72 -7.10
N SER A 189 7.79 10.53 -6.07
CA SER A 189 8.90 9.57 -6.10
C SER A 189 8.96 8.68 -4.86
N LEU A 190 9.51 7.45 -5.02
CA LEU A 190 9.73 6.53 -3.90
C LEU A 190 10.59 7.18 -2.81
N ARG A 191 11.61 7.93 -3.23
CA ARG A 191 12.54 8.59 -2.32
C ARG A 191 11.84 9.62 -1.44
N GLU A 192 10.97 10.44 -2.02
CA GLU A 192 10.13 11.38 -1.25
C GLU A 192 9.18 10.64 -0.31
N ALA A 193 8.57 9.54 -0.78
CA ALA A 193 7.68 8.73 0.04
C ALA A 193 8.40 8.13 1.26
N VAL A 194 9.64 7.66 1.09
CA VAL A 194 10.48 7.17 2.20
C VAL A 194 10.86 8.31 3.16
N LEU A 195 11.25 9.47 2.63
CA LEU A 195 11.64 10.64 3.43
C LEU A 195 10.49 11.28 4.22
N LEU A 196 9.23 11.08 3.82
CA LEU A 196 8.08 11.53 4.59
C LEU A 196 8.09 10.97 6.02
N TYR A 197 8.52 9.72 6.19
CA TYR A 197 8.63 9.10 7.51
C TYR A 197 9.72 9.74 8.38
N SER A 198 10.80 10.27 7.78
CA SER A 198 11.87 10.93 8.54
C SER A 198 11.45 12.23 9.20
N ARG A 199 10.41 12.87 8.68
CA ARG A 199 9.82 14.10 9.20
C ARG A 199 8.52 13.89 9.98
N GLY A 200 8.12 12.62 10.18
CA GLY A 200 6.95 12.26 10.98
C GLY A 200 5.61 12.56 10.32
N GLY A 201 5.58 12.68 8.99
CA GLY A 201 4.40 13.10 8.22
C GLY A 201 4.44 14.55 7.77
N ASN A 202 3.36 14.99 7.13
CA ASN A 202 3.11 16.38 6.76
C ASN A 202 2.51 17.20 7.91
N VAL A 203 1.87 16.53 8.87
CA VAL A 203 1.15 17.12 10.01
C VAL A 203 1.66 16.50 11.30
N ALA A 204 2.14 17.35 12.21
CA ALA A 204 2.60 16.96 13.54
C ALA A 204 2.24 18.06 14.57
N PRO A 205 1.71 17.70 15.76
CA PRO A 205 1.32 16.36 16.18
C PRO A 205 0.09 15.85 15.39
N VAL A 206 -0.02 14.52 15.24
CA VAL A 206 -1.24 13.89 14.74
C VAL A 206 -2.20 13.73 15.91
N THR A 207 -3.45 14.18 15.75
CA THR A 207 -4.46 14.13 16.81
C THR A 207 -5.76 13.54 16.29
N GLN A 208 -6.49 12.86 17.16
CA GLN A 208 -7.89 12.52 16.92
C GLN A 208 -8.77 13.77 17.00
N THR A 209 -10.04 13.63 16.58
CA THR A 209 -11.04 14.71 16.63
C THR A 209 -11.37 15.17 18.05
N ASP A 210 -11.13 14.32 19.06
CA ASP A 210 -11.28 14.65 20.48
C ASP A 210 -10.03 15.30 21.09
N GLY A 211 -9.01 15.57 20.28
CA GLY A 211 -7.74 16.15 20.69
C GLY A 211 -6.71 15.15 21.22
N THR A 212 -7.04 13.85 21.30
CA THR A 212 -6.10 12.83 21.79
C THR A 212 -4.93 12.67 20.81
N PRO A 213 -3.67 12.81 21.26
CA PRO A 213 -2.51 12.63 20.39
C PRO A 213 -2.34 11.17 19.94
N ILE A 214 -2.10 10.98 18.64
CA ILE A 214 -1.61 9.73 18.06
C ILE A 214 -0.09 9.84 17.95
N GLU A 215 0.61 8.81 18.43
CA GLU A 215 2.07 8.78 18.35
C GLU A 215 2.49 8.72 16.87
N PRO A 216 3.29 9.68 16.38
CA PRO A 216 3.73 9.67 14.99
C PRO A 216 4.49 8.38 14.68
N LEU A 217 4.23 7.80 13.51
CA LEU A 217 5.01 6.66 12.98
C LEU A 217 6.36 7.11 12.38
N GLY A 218 6.83 8.29 12.79
CA GLY A 218 8.04 8.92 12.28
C GLY A 218 9.31 8.21 12.74
N ILE A 219 10.32 8.28 11.88
CA ILE A 219 11.66 7.75 12.13
C ILE A 219 12.57 8.96 12.38
N ALA A 220 13.18 9.07 13.55
CA ALA A 220 14.13 10.15 13.76
C ALA A 220 15.44 9.86 13.01
N ASN A 221 16.01 10.88 12.37
CA ASN A 221 17.38 10.88 11.85
C ASN A 221 17.73 9.82 10.79
N MET A 222 16.85 9.53 9.82
CA MET A 222 17.24 8.74 8.64
C MET A 222 18.21 9.54 7.77
N THR A 223 19.38 8.97 7.50
CA THR A 223 20.39 9.54 6.60
C THR A 223 19.98 9.38 5.13
N ALA A 224 20.61 10.16 4.24
CA ALA A 224 20.38 10.03 2.80
C ALA A 224 20.74 8.62 2.28
N ASP A 225 21.85 8.04 2.75
CA ASP A 225 22.30 6.72 2.34
C ASP A 225 21.33 5.61 2.83
N GLU A 226 20.77 5.74 4.03
CA GLU A 226 19.75 4.81 4.52
C GLU A 226 18.46 4.91 3.70
N ALA A 227 18.02 6.13 3.36
CA ALA A 227 16.88 6.37 2.49
C ALA A 227 17.09 5.70 1.12
N ASP A 228 18.24 5.94 0.51
CA ASP A 228 18.59 5.43 -0.81
C ASP A 228 18.73 3.90 -0.80
N ALA A 229 19.25 3.32 0.29
CA ALA A 229 19.33 1.87 0.48
C ALA A 229 17.92 1.24 0.54
N VAL A 230 17.01 1.85 1.30
CA VAL A 230 15.61 1.40 1.37
C VAL A 230 14.94 1.52 0.01
N VAL A 231 15.12 2.62 -0.72
CA VAL A 231 14.60 2.78 -2.08
C VAL A 231 15.14 1.69 -3.01
N ALA A 232 16.45 1.43 -3.01
CA ALA A 232 17.07 0.38 -3.81
C ALA A 232 16.49 -1.01 -3.47
N TRP A 233 16.14 -1.26 -2.21
CA TRP A 233 15.42 -2.48 -1.83
C TRP A 233 13.97 -2.49 -2.34
N LEU A 234 13.22 -1.40 -2.21
CA LEU A 234 11.84 -1.30 -2.69
C LEU A 234 11.75 -1.54 -4.20
N GLU A 235 12.72 -1.07 -4.98
CA GLU A 235 12.82 -1.34 -6.41
C GLU A 235 12.95 -2.84 -6.72
N THR A 236 13.60 -3.60 -5.84
CA THR A 236 13.75 -5.06 -5.98
C THR A 236 12.46 -5.84 -5.75
N LEU A 237 11.39 -5.16 -5.32
CA LEU A 237 10.04 -5.69 -5.19
C LEU A 237 9.21 -5.54 -6.48
N THR A 238 9.86 -5.17 -7.58
CA THR A 238 9.24 -5.05 -8.91
C THR A 238 9.37 -6.36 -9.67
N ASP A 239 8.24 -6.92 -10.06
CA ASP A 239 8.18 -8.10 -10.92
C ASP A 239 8.25 -7.66 -12.38
N GLU A 240 9.20 -8.21 -13.12
CA GLU A 240 9.36 -7.86 -14.53
C GLU A 240 8.08 -8.16 -15.32
N ARG A 241 7.39 -9.26 -14.98
CA ARG A 241 6.16 -9.64 -15.70
C ARG A 241 5.06 -8.61 -15.55
N VAL A 242 5.02 -7.90 -14.42
CA VAL A 242 4.10 -6.78 -14.20
C VAL A 242 4.55 -5.56 -14.98
N ARG A 243 5.85 -5.22 -14.93
CA ARG A 243 6.41 -4.07 -15.65
C ARG A 243 6.13 -4.12 -17.14
N ILE A 244 6.24 -5.28 -17.77
CA ILE A 244 5.97 -5.46 -19.20
C ILE A 244 4.59 -6.07 -19.51
N ALA A 245 3.72 -6.24 -18.51
CA ALA A 245 2.41 -6.86 -18.65
C ALA A 245 2.43 -8.20 -19.43
N SER A 246 3.39 -9.07 -19.11
CA SER A 246 3.46 -10.45 -19.63
C SER A 246 2.65 -11.40 -18.75
N ALA A 247 2.40 -12.63 -19.22
CA ALA A 247 1.61 -13.60 -18.45
C ALA A 247 2.14 -13.81 -17.01
N PRO A 248 1.26 -13.88 -16.00
CA PRO A 248 -0.21 -13.87 -16.07
C PRO A 248 -0.85 -12.45 -16.03
N PHE A 249 -0.05 -11.39 -16.12
CA PHE A 249 -0.49 -9.99 -16.08
C PHE A 249 -0.81 -9.43 -17.47
N ASP A 250 -0.86 -10.29 -18.48
CA ASP A 250 -1.27 -9.93 -19.82
C ASP A 250 -2.78 -9.66 -19.87
N HIS A 251 -3.21 -8.85 -20.85
CA HIS A 251 -4.61 -8.47 -20.96
C HIS A 251 -5.06 -8.28 -22.40
N PRO A 252 -6.35 -8.51 -22.70
CA PRO A 252 -6.89 -8.22 -24.02
C PRO A 252 -6.93 -6.72 -24.30
N GLN A 253 -7.16 -6.37 -25.56
CA GLN A 253 -7.44 -5.00 -25.96
C GLN A 253 -8.76 -4.55 -25.34
N LEU A 254 -8.80 -3.32 -24.82
CA LEU A 254 -10.00 -2.73 -24.25
C LEU A 254 -10.19 -1.31 -24.79
N PHE A 255 -11.43 -0.92 -25.05
CA PHE A 255 -11.78 0.48 -25.33
C PHE A 255 -12.59 0.99 -24.15
N VAL A 256 -12.06 1.99 -23.45
CA VAL A 256 -12.72 2.60 -22.28
C VAL A 256 -13.16 4.03 -22.61
N PRO A 257 -14.33 4.48 -22.13
CA PRO A 257 -14.70 5.88 -22.22
C PRO A 257 -13.70 6.75 -21.46
N ASN A 258 -13.19 7.79 -22.12
CA ASN A 258 -12.25 8.76 -21.58
C ASN A 258 -12.78 10.19 -21.79
N GLY A 259 -13.94 10.45 -21.20
CA GLY A 259 -14.61 11.75 -21.30
C GLY A 259 -15.34 11.94 -22.63
N HIS A 260 -15.56 13.21 -22.98
CA HIS A 260 -16.32 13.61 -24.14
C HIS A 260 -15.59 14.74 -24.87
N PRO A 261 -15.57 14.74 -26.22
CA PRO A 261 -14.97 15.82 -26.98
C PRO A 261 -15.67 17.14 -26.69
N GLY A 262 -14.91 18.21 -26.44
CA GLY A 262 -15.49 19.51 -26.13
C GLY A 262 -14.59 20.41 -25.29
N ASN A 263 -15.21 21.20 -24.42
CA ASN A 263 -14.54 22.06 -23.45
C ASN A 263 -15.40 22.20 -22.18
N GLN A 264 -14.97 23.06 -21.24
CA GLN A 264 -15.64 23.26 -19.96
C GLN A 264 -17.09 23.81 -20.05
N HIS A 265 -17.56 24.21 -21.23
CA HIS A 265 -18.91 24.75 -21.45
C HIS A 265 -19.79 23.89 -22.37
N ARG A 266 -19.21 23.02 -23.20
CA ARG A 266 -19.97 22.22 -24.18
C ARG A 266 -19.27 20.91 -24.50
N VAL A 267 -20.08 19.91 -24.85
CA VAL A 267 -19.63 18.62 -25.40
C VAL A 267 -20.25 18.40 -26.78
N GLU A 268 -19.53 17.69 -27.65
CA GLU A 268 -20.08 17.21 -28.91
C GLU A 268 -21.18 16.18 -28.65
N ARG A 269 -22.22 16.21 -29.48
CA ARG A 269 -23.38 15.31 -29.35
C ARG A 269 -23.40 14.27 -30.46
N ASP A 270 -23.82 13.06 -30.12
CA ASP A 270 -24.10 12.00 -31.09
C ASP A 270 -25.41 12.26 -31.86
N SER A 271 -25.73 11.38 -32.81
CA SER A 271 -26.96 11.49 -33.62
C SER A 271 -28.27 11.38 -32.83
N ARG A 272 -28.20 10.95 -31.56
CA ARG A 272 -29.34 10.85 -30.63
C ARG A 272 -29.39 12.05 -29.67
N GLY A 273 -28.42 12.97 -29.75
CA GLY A 273 -28.32 14.15 -28.90
C GLY A 273 -27.61 13.92 -27.56
N PHE A 274 -27.07 12.73 -27.30
CA PHE A 274 -26.26 12.43 -26.11
C PHE A 274 -24.83 12.92 -26.27
N ALA A 275 -24.11 13.12 -25.17
CA ALA A 275 -22.67 13.41 -25.26
C ALA A 275 -21.96 12.26 -25.98
N LYS A 276 -21.11 12.59 -26.94
CA LYS A 276 -20.30 11.61 -27.65
C LYS A 276 -19.16 11.16 -26.74
N ASP A 277 -18.96 9.86 -26.59
CA ASP A 277 -17.81 9.32 -25.85
C ASP A 277 -16.53 9.47 -26.66
N GLU A 278 -15.48 9.97 -26.03
CA GLU A 278 -14.12 9.80 -26.49
C GLU A 278 -13.62 8.45 -25.97
N MET A 279 -13.20 7.55 -26.87
CA MET A 279 -12.76 6.21 -26.48
C MET A 279 -11.25 6.18 -26.42
N LEU A 280 -10.69 5.79 -25.28
CA LEU A 280 -9.29 5.47 -25.11
C LEU A 280 -9.07 3.99 -25.40
N GLU A 281 -8.16 3.70 -26.33
CA GLU A 281 -7.69 2.34 -26.57
C GLU A 281 -6.62 1.97 -25.53
N ILE A 282 -6.86 0.86 -24.85
CA ILE A 282 -5.86 0.15 -24.06
C ILE A 282 -5.41 -1.04 -24.92
N PRO A 283 -4.18 -1.02 -25.47
CA PRO A 283 -3.73 -2.05 -26.41
C PRO A 283 -3.61 -3.41 -25.71
N MET A 284 -3.80 -4.52 -26.43
CA MET A 284 -3.55 -5.84 -25.83
C MET A 284 -2.07 -6.03 -25.48
N THR A 285 -1.79 -6.81 -24.44
CA THR A 285 -0.50 -7.46 -24.23
C THR A 285 -0.68 -8.97 -24.29
N GLY A 286 0.27 -9.68 -24.89
CA GLY A 286 0.26 -11.14 -24.95
C GLY A 286 1.14 -11.76 -23.88
N ALA A 287 1.23 -13.09 -23.86
CA ALA A 287 2.05 -13.81 -22.89
C ALA A 287 3.54 -13.42 -22.86
N ALA A 288 4.07 -12.85 -23.96
CA ALA A 288 5.44 -12.35 -24.04
C ALA A 288 5.63 -10.92 -23.46
N GLY A 289 4.54 -10.26 -23.06
CA GLY A 289 4.54 -8.86 -22.62
C GLY A 289 4.54 -7.86 -23.77
N GLY A 290 4.56 -6.59 -23.42
CA GLY A 290 4.69 -5.44 -24.29
C GLY A 290 5.81 -4.49 -23.83
N PRO A 291 5.78 -3.23 -24.27
CA PRO A 291 6.66 -2.20 -23.73
C PRO A 291 6.52 -2.08 -22.21
N PRO A 292 7.58 -1.67 -21.49
CA PRO A 292 7.47 -1.43 -20.06
C PRO A 292 6.45 -0.31 -19.79
N LEU A 293 5.70 -0.45 -18.70
CA LEU A 293 4.84 0.60 -18.18
C LEU A 293 5.68 1.88 -17.98
N PRO A 294 5.25 3.03 -18.53
CA PRO A 294 5.99 4.27 -18.37
C PRO A 294 6.01 4.66 -16.89
N GLY A 295 7.11 5.29 -16.45
CA GLY A 295 7.15 5.88 -15.11
C GLY A 295 6.09 7.00 -15.00
N PHE A 296 5.60 7.30 -13.79
CA PHE A 296 4.54 8.31 -13.60
C PHE A 296 4.87 9.66 -14.28
N LEU A 297 6.10 10.17 -14.10
CA LEU A 297 6.53 11.42 -14.72
C LEU A 297 6.65 11.30 -16.24
N GLU A 298 7.12 10.16 -16.75
CA GLU A 298 7.23 9.90 -18.19
C GLU A 298 5.85 9.76 -18.85
N GLY A 299 4.89 9.12 -18.19
CA GLY A 299 3.54 8.92 -18.71
C GLY A 299 2.73 10.21 -18.78
N VAL A 300 2.95 11.14 -17.82
CA VAL A 300 2.25 12.43 -17.77
C VAL A 300 2.93 13.48 -18.65
N PHE A 301 4.26 13.49 -18.73
CA PHE A 301 5.02 14.57 -19.38
C PHE A 301 5.76 14.16 -20.66
N GLY A 302 5.72 12.88 -21.04
CA GLY A 302 6.50 12.32 -22.14
C GLY A 302 7.94 11.93 -21.72
N PRO A 303 8.71 11.30 -22.62
CA PRO A 303 10.11 10.96 -22.35
C PRO A 303 10.94 12.23 -22.11
N HIS A 304 11.75 12.21 -21.05
CA HIS A 304 12.74 13.24 -20.72
C HIS A 304 14.06 13.02 -21.48
#